data_AF-A0A318UD59-F1
#
_entry.id   AF-A0A318UD59-F1
#
_cell.length_a   1.000
_cell.length_b   1.000
_cell.length_c   1.000
_cell.angle_alpha   90.00
_cell.angle_beta   90.00
_cell.angle_gamma   90.00
#
_symmetry.space_group_name_H-M   'P 1'
#
loop_
_entity.id
_entity.type
_entity.pdbx_description
1 polymer ?
#
loop_
_entity_poly.entity_id
_entity_poly.type
_entity_poly.pdbx_seq_one_letter_code
_entity_poly.pdbx_strand_id
1 'polypeptide(L)'
;MEYLLTRKRQVLGFIFSSNDPFNTMANNYACSYASFSIPTILSVLHKNYDIKKVSVRGGVEIDYYALDTPFFLDKRKRLKHNIKNNTLTLLIEDGLPASSKPTWDAVSNKRIATLDPRLQNPARGFINTVEEELGLQLRVVQATRTIAEQNTLYNQGRTTPGKIVTNARGGTSYHNYALAIDVVMMKNGQADWSVVPNDVVEIGKRFGFEWGGDWKKFKDYPHFQMTFGKSIRELSAATVK
;
A
#
# COMPACT_ATOMS: atom_id res chain seq x y z
N MET A 1 -14.86 26.15 6.76
CA MET A 1 -13.53 26.73 7.05
C MET A 1 -12.47 25.75 6.59
N GLU A 2 -11.47 26.14 5.81
CA GLU A 2 -10.36 25.23 5.42
C GLU A 2 -9.12 25.49 6.27
N TYR A 3 -8.40 24.43 6.63
CA TYR A 3 -7.21 24.42 7.46
C TYR A 3 -6.12 23.67 6.74
N LEU A 4 -4.93 24.24 6.64
CA LEU A 4 -3.76 23.56 6.08
C LEU A 4 -2.98 22.90 7.22
N LEU A 5 -2.61 21.63 7.06
CA LEU A 5 -1.72 20.93 7.99
C LEU A 5 -0.31 20.84 7.44
N THR A 6 0.67 21.20 8.27
CA THR A 6 2.09 21.01 8.00
C THR A 6 2.72 20.21 9.14
N ARG A 7 3.54 19.20 8.83
CA ARG A 7 4.14 18.35 9.87
C ARG A 7 5.21 19.11 10.66
N LYS A 8 5.15 19.04 12.00
CA LYS A 8 6.18 19.62 12.88
C LYS A 8 7.50 18.84 12.72
N ARG A 9 8.60 19.55 12.43
CA ARG A 9 9.90 18.95 12.05
C ARG A 9 10.67 18.22 13.17
N GLN A 10 10.19 18.20 14.42
CA GLN A 10 10.93 17.65 15.56
C GLN A 10 10.07 16.83 16.53
N VAL A 11 9.61 15.65 16.10
CA VAL A 11 9.28 14.57 17.04
C VAL A 11 10.20 13.39 16.71
N LEU A 12 11.43 13.46 17.22
CA LEU A 12 12.29 12.28 17.38
C LEU A 12 11.64 11.41 18.46
N GLY A 13 11.14 10.25 18.07
CA GLY A 13 10.46 9.33 18.98
C GLY A 13 9.14 8.88 18.38
N PHE A 14 9.17 7.69 17.79
CA PHE A 14 7.97 6.97 17.39
C PHE A 14 7.00 6.88 18.57
N ILE A 15 5.83 7.51 18.42
CA ILE A 15 4.62 7.03 19.09
C ILE A 15 3.73 6.55 17.97
N PHE A 16 3.89 5.27 17.61
CA PHE A 16 2.87 4.51 16.91
C PHE A 16 1.66 4.39 17.84
N SER A 17 0.87 5.46 17.94
CA SER A 17 -0.44 5.35 18.59
C SER A 17 -1.41 4.88 17.54
N SER A 18 -2.17 3.83 17.83
CA SER A 18 -3.33 3.36 17.08
C SER A 18 -4.40 4.44 16.81
N ASN A 19 -4.18 5.67 17.28
CA ASN A 19 -5.08 6.81 17.21
C ASN A 19 -4.56 7.93 16.28
N ASP A 20 -3.46 7.72 15.54
CA ASP A 20 -3.14 8.61 14.41
C ASP A 20 -4.14 8.32 13.28
N PRO A 21 -5.05 9.27 13.00
CA PRO A 21 -6.12 9.02 12.07
C PRO A 21 -5.54 8.83 10.66
N PHE A 22 -4.41 9.45 10.31
CA PHE A 22 -3.85 9.37 8.96
C PHE A 22 -3.10 8.07 8.69
N ASN A 23 -2.52 7.45 9.72
CA ASN A 23 -1.93 6.11 9.62
C ASN A 23 -2.99 5.00 9.65
N THR A 24 -4.06 5.17 10.43
CA THR A 24 -5.24 4.26 10.36
C THR A 24 -5.99 4.41 9.02
N MET A 25 -5.95 5.59 8.40
CA MET A 25 -6.46 5.88 7.04
C MET A 25 -5.60 5.33 5.90
N ALA A 26 -4.35 4.93 6.12
CA ALA A 26 -3.52 4.30 5.08
C ALA A 26 -4.09 2.94 4.60
N ASN A 27 -4.96 2.32 5.41
CA ASN A 27 -5.51 0.99 5.14
C ASN A 27 -7.03 0.97 4.92
N ASN A 28 -7.76 2.09 5.05
CA ASN A 28 -9.24 2.11 4.92
C ASN A 28 -9.76 3.37 4.22
N TYR A 29 -10.71 3.17 3.30
CA TYR A 29 -11.25 4.19 2.38
C TYR A 29 -12.32 5.11 2.96
N ALA A 30 -12.69 4.90 4.22
CA ALA A 30 -13.39 5.85 5.07
C ALA A 30 -13.17 5.41 6.51
N CYS A 31 -12.89 6.35 7.42
CA CYS A 31 -12.90 6.07 8.84
C CYS A 31 -13.88 7.05 9.50
N SER A 32 -14.96 6.52 10.06
CA SER A 32 -15.81 7.26 10.98
C SER A 32 -15.33 6.98 12.39
N TYR A 33 -14.83 8.01 13.08
CA TYR A 33 -14.45 7.89 14.47
C TYR A 33 -15.68 8.12 15.36
N ALA A 34 -15.83 7.29 16.39
CA ALA A 34 -16.88 7.50 17.37
C ALA A 34 -16.69 8.85 18.07
N SER A 35 -17.80 9.51 18.44
CA SER A 35 -17.79 10.87 18.99
C SER A 35 -16.85 11.05 20.20
N PHE A 36 -16.67 10.01 21.01
CA PHE A 36 -15.81 10.01 22.19
C PHE A 36 -14.30 10.00 21.87
N SER A 37 -13.88 9.56 20.68
CA SER A 37 -12.46 9.52 20.29
C SER A 37 -12.00 10.79 19.57
N ILE A 38 -12.93 11.68 19.21
CA ILE A 38 -12.65 12.94 18.50
C ILE A 38 -11.74 13.87 19.29
N PRO A 39 -11.91 14.10 20.61
CA PRO A 39 -10.99 14.94 21.37
C PRO A 39 -9.55 14.41 21.36
N THR A 40 -9.38 13.09 21.41
CA THR A 40 -8.06 12.44 21.32
C THR A 40 -7.44 12.63 19.95
N ILE A 41 -8.23 12.49 18.89
CA ILE A 41 -7.75 12.66 17.51
C ILE A 41 -7.34 14.12 17.26
N LEU A 42 -8.16 15.09 17.67
CA LEU A 42 -7.81 16.51 17.56
C LEU A 42 -6.54 16.82 18.36
N SER A 43 -6.40 16.27 19.57
CA SER A 43 -5.18 16.39 20.37
C SER A 43 -3.95 15.84 19.65
N VAL A 44 -4.05 14.68 19.01
CA VAL A 44 -2.98 14.09 18.18
C VAL A 44 -2.65 14.98 16.98
N LEU A 45 -3.65 15.57 16.32
CA LEU A 45 -3.45 16.49 15.19
C LEU A 45 -2.69 17.74 15.63
N HIS A 46 -3.15 18.42 16.67
CA HIS A 46 -2.48 19.61 17.21
C HIS A 46 -1.06 19.32 17.74
N LYS A 47 -0.84 18.13 18.30
CA LYS A 47 0.48 17.70 18.80
C LYS A 47 1.48 17.54 17.66
N ASN A 48 1.07 16.95 16.53
CA ASN A 48 2.00 16.52 15.48
C ASN A 48 2.05 17.45 14.25
N TYR A 49 1.04 18.30 14.08
CA TYR A 49 0.91 19.18 12.92
C TYR A 49 0.73 20.64 13.34
N ASP A 50 1.32 21.54 12.58
CA ASP A 50 0.98 22.96 12.56
C ASP A 50 -0.27 23.13 11.70
N ILE A 51 -1.32 23.68 12.30
CA ILE A 51 -2.63 23.86 11.66
C ILE A 51 -2.81 25.35 11.37
N LYS A 52 -2.84 25.71 10.08
CA LYS A 52 -3.05 27.10 9.65
C LYS A 52 -4.47 27.28 9.11
N LYS A 53 -5.19 28.27 9.64
CA LYS A 53 -6.52 28.65 9.14
C LYS A 53 -6.39 29.34 7.77
N VAL A 54 -7.20 28.90 6.80
CA VAL A 54 -7.35 29.54 5.49
C VAL A 54 -8.80 30.01 5.36
N SER A 55 -8.98 31.32 5.23
CA SER A 55 -10.31 31.94 5.20
C SER A 55 -11.03 31.62 3.88
N VAL A 56 -12.29 31.20 3.97
CA VAL A 56 -13.24 31.19 2.84
C VAL A 56 -14.58 31.72 3.34
N ARG A 57 -15.24 32.54 2.51
CA ARG A 57 -16.56 33.14 2.78
C ARG A 57 -17.65 32.07 2.85
N GLY A 58 -18.53 32.16 3.85
CA GLY A 58 -19.79 31.41 3.90
C GLY A 58 -20.02 30.57 5.16
N GLY A 59 -20.35 31.22 6.27
CA GLY A 59 -21.40 30.89 7.25
C GLY A 59 -21.73 29.46 7.71
N VAL A 60 -20.86 28.45 7.62
CA VAL A 60 -21.17 27.10 8.18
C VAL A 60 -20.12 26.65 9.21
N GLU A 61 -20.59 26.14 10.35
CA GLU A 61 -19.81 25.50 11.45
C GLU A 61 -19.22 24.15 11.03
N ILE A 62 -18.38 24.17 10.01
CA ILE A 62 -17.68 23.01 9.48
C ILE A 62 -16.21 23.35 9.31
N ASP A 63 -15.34 22.57 9.96
CA ASP A 63 -13.90 22.65 9.82
C ASP A 63 -13.42 21.62 8.79
N TYR A 64 -12.64 22.06 7.80
CA TYR A 64 -12.08 21.26 6.72
C TYR A 64 -10.57 21.23 6.85
N TYR A 65 -9.92 20.08 6.99
CA TYR A 65 -8.46 19.99 7.12
C TYR A 65 -7.84 19.43 5.84
N ALA A 66 -7.11 20.26 5.10
CA ALA A 66 -6.30 19.92 3.94
C ALA A 66 -4.88 19.50 4.36
N LEU A 67 -4.43 18.38 3.81
CA LEU A 67 -3.09 17.85 4.02
C LEU A 67 -2.19 18.22 2.82
N ASP A 68 -1.05 18.83 3.09
CA ASP A 68 0.05 18.90 2.14
C ASP A 68 0.99 17.72 2.42
N THR A 69 0.79 16.61 1.71
CA THR A 69 1.66 15.43 1.83
C THR A 69 2.58 15.35 0.62
N PRO A 70 3.92 15.25 0.81
CA PRO A 70 4.86 15.13 -0.30
C PRO A 70 4.80 13.76 -1.02
N PHE A 71 3.94 12.84 -0.55
CA PHE A 71 3.72 11.53 -1.17
C PHE A 71 2.25 11.38 -1.52
N PHE A 72 2.02 10.84 -2.72
CA PHE A 72 0.77 10.50 -3.41
C PHE A 72 0.21 11.57 -4.36
N LEU A 73 0.08 11.16 -5.63
CA LEU A 73 -0.60 11.83 -6.75
C LEU A 73 -2.13 11.91 -6.55
N ASP A 74 -2.59 12.24 -5.35
CA ASP A 74 -4.01 12.32 -5.02
C ASP A 74 -4.35 13.77 -4.67
N LYS A 75 -5.03 14.46 -5.58
CA LYS A 75 -5.31 15.89 -5.44
C LYS A 75 -6.35 16.08 -4.33
N ARG A 76 -5.89 16.51 -3.16
CA ARG A 76 -6.65 17.11 -2.04
C ARG A 76 -7.56 16.15 -1.24
N LYS A 77 -6.97 15.45 -0.26
CA LYS A 77 -7.72 14.86 0.86
C LYS A 77 -8.13 15.95 1.85
N ARG A 78 -9.42 15.98 2.25
CA ARG A 78 -9.98 16.95 3.20
C ARG A 78 -10.70 16.23 4.35
N LEU A 79 -10.39 16.51 5.61
CA LEU A 79 -11.22 16.06 6.74
C LEU A 79 -12.30 17.09 7.05
N LYS A 80 -13.57 16.72 7.04
CA LYS A 80 -14.72 17.54 7.40
C LYS A 80 -15.16 17.21 8.84
N HIS A 81 -14.97 18.11 9.79
CA HIS A 81 -15.57 18.02 11.13
C HIS A 81 -16.89 18.77 11.15
N ASN A 82 -17.98 18.05 11.42
CA ASN A 82 -19.28 18.60 11.69
C ASN A 82 -19.41 18.83 13.20
N ILE A 83 -19.35 20.10 13.61
CA ILE A 83 -19.35 20.50 15.03
C ILE A 83 -20.69 20.15 15.69
N LYS A 84 -21.80 20.44 15.01
CA LYS A 84 -23.17 20.22 15.52
C LYS A 84 -23.45 18.76 15.87
N ASN A 85 -22.95 17.84 15.06
CA ASN A 85 -23.18 16.40 15.22
C ASN A 85 -21.98 15.67 15.84
N ASN A 86 -20.89 16.40 16.10
CA ASN A 86 -19.59 15.88 16.50
C ASN A 86 -19.17 14.66 15.65
N THR A 87 -19.16 14.81 14.32
CA THR A 87 -18.74 13.76 13.38
C THR A 87 -17.61 14.24 12.48
N LEU A 88 -16.62 13.37 12.24
CA LEU A 88 -15.50 13.63 11.32
C LEU A 88 -15.70 12.78 10.06
N THR A 89 -15.68 13.39 8.88
CA THR A 89 -15.91 12.74 7.58
C THR A 89 -14.78 13.09 6.62
N LEU A 90 -14.14 12.09 6.00
CA LEU A 90 -13.15 12.33 4.95
C LEU A 90 -13.87 12.64 3.62
N LEU A 91 -13.48 13.73 2.97
CA LEU A 91 -13.89 14.07 1.61
C LEU A 91 -12.69 13.87 0.67
N ILE A 92 -12.93 13.13 -0.40
CA ILE A 92 -12.03 12.97 -1.54
C ILE A 92 -12.72 13.67 -2.71
N GLU A 93 -12.25 14.86 -3.09
CA GLU A 93 -12.73 15.57 -4.28
C GLU A 93 -11.87 15.14 -5.46
N ASP A 94 -12.21 13.97 -6.05
CA ASP A 94 -11.96 13.52 -7.43
C ASP A 94 -11.93 11.98 -7.49
N GLY A 95 -13.11 11.35 -7.52
CA GLY A 95 -13.25 9.91 -7.77
C GLY A 95 -12.70 9.00 -6.67
N LEU A 96 -13.08 7.72 -6.72
CA LEU A 96 -12.50 6.70 -5.84
C LEU A 96 -10.97 6.59 -6.09
N PRO A 97 -10.14 6.36 -5.06
CA PRO A 97 -8.69 6.22 -5.26
C PRO A 97 -8.40 5.08 -6.25
N ALA A 98 -7.46 5.29 -7.18
CA ALA A 98 -7.09 4.34 -8.23
C ALA A 98 -6.80 2.92 -7.71
N SER A 99 -6.41 2.79 -6.45
CA SER A 99 -6.19 1.54 -5.71
C SER A 99 -7.45 0.68 -5.46
N SER A 100 -8.64 1.23 -5.67
CA SER A 100 -9.91 0.50 -5.52
C SER A 100 -10.47 -0.06 -6.83
N LYS A 101 -9.98 0.44 -7.98
CA LYS A 101 -10.40 -0.03 -9.31
C LYS A 101 -9.74 -1.38 -9.60
N PRO A 102 -10.46 -2.34 -10.20
CA PRO A 102 -9.81 -3.52 -10.77
C PRO A 102 -8.78 -3.08 -11.81
N THR A 103 -7.70 -3.84 -11.91
CA THR A 103 -6.68 -3.66 -12.96
C THR A 103 -7.23 -4.07 -14.32
N TRP A 104 -6.58 -3.66 -15.41
CA TRP A 104 -6.91 -4.09 -16.77
C TRP A 104 -6.92 -5.61 -16.95
N ASP A 105 -6.16 -6.35 -16.13
CA ASP A 105 -5.94 -7.79 -16.26
C ASP A 105 -6.75 -8.62 -15.26
N ALA A 106 -7.71 -9.39 -15.78
CA ALA A 106 -8.54 -10.29 -14.97
C ALA A 106 -7.71 -11.34 -14.20
N VAL A 107 -6.57 -11.78 -14.75
CA VAL A 107 -5.68 -12.73 -14.07
C VAL A 107 -5.03 -12.08 -12.85
N SER A 108 -4.52 -10.86 -13.02
CA SER A 108 -3.96 -10.05 -11.93
C SER A 108 -5.00 -9.78 -10.84
N ASN A 109 -6.24 -9.44 -11.21
CA ASN A 109 -7.30 -9.20 -10.23
C ASN A 109 -7.60 -10.42 -9.36
N LYS A 110 -7.65 -11.63 -9.95
CA LYS A 110 -7.83 -12.89 -9.21
C LYS A 110 -6.68 -13.16 -8.24
N ARG A 111 -5.44 -12.91 -8.66
CA ARG A 111 -4.24 -13.09 -7.84
C ARG A 111 -4.14 -12.06 -6.71
N ILE A 112 -4.45 -10.79 -6.99
CA ILE A 112 -4.47 -9.74 -5.98
C ILE A 112 -5.49 -10.06 -4.88
N ALA A 113 -6.63 -10.66 -5.23
CA ALA A 113 -7.65 -11.05 -4.25
C ALA A 113 -7.17 -12.09 -3.22
N THR A 114 -6.09 -12.84 -3.50
CA THR A 114 -5.52 -13.81 -2.55
C THR A 114 -4.57 -13.18 -1.53
N LEU A 115 -4.16 -11.94 -1.74
CA LEU A 115 -3.20 -11.24 -0.88
C LEU A 115 -3.83 -10.88 0.47
N ASP A 116 -2.97 -10.59 1.46
CA ASP A 116 -3.39 -9.92 2.69
C ASP A 116 -4.23 -8.69 2.33
N PRO A 117 -5.40 -8.47 2.96
CA PRO A 117 -6.29 -7.35 2.62
C PRO A 117 -5.59 -5.99 2.56
N ARG A 118 -4.55 -5.79 3.38
CA ARG A 118 -3.75 -4.56 3.40
C ARG A 118 -2.92 -4.36 2.14
N LEU A 119 -2.57 -5.42 1.40
CA LEU A 119 -1.77 -5.33 0.16
C LEU A 119 -2.62 -5.19 -1.09
N GLN A 120 -3.89 -5.60 -1.06
CA GLN A 120 -4.70 -5.67 -2.29
C GLN A 120 -4.83 -4.31 -2.98
N ASN A 121 -5.04 -3.28 -2.17
CA ASN A 121 -5.20 -1.91 -2.64
C ASN A 121 -3.88 -1.29 -3.12
N PRO A 122 -2.76 -1.37 -2.35
CA PRO A 122 -1.44 -1.02 -2.87
C PRO A 122 -1.10 -1.72 -4.19
N ALA A 123 -1.41 -3.02 -4.33
CA ALA A 123 -1.14 -3.77 -5.55
C ALA A 123 -1.96 -3.24 -6.73
N ARG A 124 -3.27 -3.02 -6.58
CA ARG A 124 -4.10 -2.40 -7.65
C ARG A 124 -3.59 -1.01 -8.01
N GLY A 125 -3.29 -0.20 -6.99
CA GLY A 125 -2.78 1.16 -7.17
C GLY A 125 -1.48 1.17 -7.97
N PHE A 126 -0.54 0.30 -7.64
CA PHE A 126 0.71 0.14 -8.37
C PHE A 126 0.46 -0.19 -9.85
N ILE A 127 -0.31 -1.24 -10.15
CA ILE A 127 -0.55 -1.68 -11.53
C ILE A 127 -1.27 -0.59 -12.34
N ASN A 128 -2.32 0.00 -11.78
CA ASN A 128 -3.11 1.04 -12.46
C ASN A 128 -2.28 2.32 -12.70
N THR A 129 -1.47 2.73 -11.72
CA THR A 129 -0.63 3.93 -11.86
C THR A 129 0.44 3.74 -12.93
N VAL A 130 1.00 2.53 -13.08
CA VAL A 130 1.94 2.23 -14.17
C VAL A 130 1.26 2.32 -15.53
N GLU A 131 0.03 1.83 -15.64
CA GLU A 131 -0.76 1.94 -16.88
C GLU A 131 -1.10 3.41 -17.19
N GLU A 132 -1.56 4.16 -16.19
CA GLU A 132 -1.99 5.55 -16.33
C GLU A 132 -0.82 6.52 -16.58
N GLU A 133 0.31 6.40 -15.85
CA GLU A 133 1.45 7.31 -15.96
C GLU A 133 2.40 6.95 -17.10
N LEU A 134 2.60 5.65 -17.38
CA LEU A 134 3.64 5.18 -18.30
C LEU A 134 3.08 4.53 -19.57
N GLY A 135 1.77 4.28 -19.65
CA GLY A 135 1.18 3.52 -20.76
C GLY A 135 1.65 2.06 -20.81
N LEU A 136 2.16 1.53 -19.70
CA LEU A 136 2.69 0.16 -19.61
C LEU A 136 1.70 -0.75 -18.91
N GLN A 137 1.45 -1.92 -19.49
CA GLN A 137 0.59 -2.92 -18.88
C GLN A 137 1.42 -3.92 -18.08
N LEU A 138 1.14 -4.00 -16.77
CA LEU A 138 1.73 -5.00 -15.90
C LEU A 138 0.76 -6.15 -15.63
N ARG A 139 1.31 -7.36 -15.47
CA ARG A 139 0.59 -8.52 -14.94
C ARG A 139 1.25 -9.03 -13.69
N VAL A 140 0.45 -9.25 -12.65
CA VAL A 140 0.84 -10.03 -11.46
C VAL A 140 0.90 -11.51 -11.89
N VAL A 141 2.10 -12.09 -11.99
CA VAL A 141 2.31 -13.50 -12.39
C VAL A 141 2.25 -14.47 -11.22
N GLN A 142 2.58 -14.00 -10.02
CA GLN A 142 2.48 -14.73 -8.76
C GLN A 142 2.01 -13.79 -7.64
N ALA A 143 1.28 -14.35 -6.67
CA ALA A 143 0.82 -13.65 -5.47
C ALA A 143 0.95 -14.60 -4.27
N THR A 144 -0.15 -14.97 -3.61
CA THR A 144 -0.11 -15.94 -2.50
C THR A 144 0.26 -17.33 -3.01
N ARG A 145 1.15 -18.02 -2.28
CA ARG A 145 1.60 -19.38 -2.60
C ARG A 145 1.58 -20.24 -1.35
N THR A 146 0.97 -21.41 -1.41
CA THR A 146 0.99 -22.38 -0.31
C THR A 146 2.41 -22.89 -0.04
N ILE A 147 2.63 -23.46 1.15
CA ILE A 147 3.90 -24.10 1.53
C ILE A 147 4.24 -25.24 0.55
N ALA A 148 3.25 -26.03 0.13
CA ALA A 148 3.43 -27.14 -0.79
C ALA A 148 3.84 -26.68 -2.20
N GLU A 149 3.19 -25.63 -2.72
CA GLU A 149 3.57 -25.03 -4.01
C GLU A 149 4.98 -24.43 -3.94
N GLN A 150 5.34 -23.76 -2.84
CA GLN A 150 6.69 -23.23 -2.65
C GLN A 150 7.74 -24.35 -2.59
N ASN A 151 7.45 -25.46 -1.90
CA ASN A 151 8.35 -26.62 -1.88
C ASN A 151 8.50 -27.24 -3.28
N THR A 152 7.43 -27.26 -4.07
CA THR A 152 7.48 -27.73 -5.46
C THR A 152 8.44 -26.87 -6.30
N LEU A 153 8.35 -25.54 -6.19
CA LEU A 153 9.30 -24.64 -6.86
C LEU A 153 10.72 -24.76 -6.32
N TYR A 154 10.89 -24.97 -5.01
CA TYR A 154 12.21 -25.21 -4.41
C TYR A 154 12.85 -26.51 -4.94
N ASN A 155 12.06 -27.54 -5.17
CA ASN A 155 12.54 -28.82 -5.68
C ASN A 155 12.98 -28.76 -7.16
N GLN A 156 12.45 -27.80 -7.93
CA GLN A 156 12.82 -27.62 -9.34
C GLN A 156 14.31 -27.29 -9.53
N GLY A 157 14.98 -28.05 -10.38
CA GLY A 157 16.42 -27.99 -10.62
C GLY A 157 17.27 -28.55 -9.48
N ARG A 158 16.65 -29.17 -8.46
CA ARG A 158 17.33 -29.82 -7.33
C ARG A 158 16.99 -31.31 -7.27
N THR A 159 15.71 -31.62 -7.06
CA THR A 159 15.18 -32.99 -6.98
C THR A 159 14.20 -33.30 -8.12
N THR A 160 13.72 -32.29 -8.84
CA THR A 160 12.96 -32.43 -10.08
C THR A 160 13.63 -31.66 -11.22
N PRO A 161 13.45 -32.07 -12.49
CA PRO A 161 14.04 -31.37 -13.64
C PRO A 161 13.58 -29.90 -13.76
N GLY A 162 14.42 -29.04 -14.34
CA GLY A 162 14.11 -27.64 -14.63
C GLY A 162 15.19 -26.68 -14.14
N LYS A 163 15.03 -25.38 -14.44
CA LYS A 163 15.91 -24.33 -13.90
C LYS A 163 15.56 -24.07 -12.44
N ILE A 164 16.55 -23.76 -11.60
CA ILE A 164 16.31 -23.27 -10.24
C ILE A 164 15.64 -21.89 -10.35
N VAL A 165 14.43 -21.76 -9.80
CA VAL A 165 13.63 -20.52 -9.84
C VAL A 165 13.46 -19.86 -8.47
N THR A 166 13.87 -20.54 -7.39
CA THR A 166 13.83 -19.98 -6.02
C THR A 166 14.90 -20.62 -5.14
N ASN A 167 15.37 -19.87 -4.14
CA ASN A 167 16.16 -20.38 -3.02
C ASN A 167 15.34 -20.55 -1.73
N ALA A 168 14.11 -20.06 -1.70
CA ALA A 168 13.23 -20.15 -0.53
C ALA A 168 12.50 -21.49 -0.48
N ARG A 169 12.58 -22.17 0.67
CA ARG A 169 11.76 -23.34 1.01
C ARG A 169 10.34 -22.90 1.38
N GLY A 170 9.42 -23.85 1.43
CA GLY A 170 8.08 -23.61 1.94
C GLY A 170 8.11 -23.00 3.35
N GLY A 171 7.35 -21.92 3.54
CA GLY A 171 7.32 -21.14 4.78
C GLY A 171 8.44 -20.10 4.90
N THR A 172 9.38 -20.05 3.95
CA THR A 172 10.49 -19.08 3.97
C THR A 172 10.42 -18.02 2.88
N SER A 173 9.24 -17.81 2.29
CA SER A 173 8.97 -16.76 1.30
C SER A 173 7.79 -15.90 1.75
N TYR A 174 7.84 -14.58 1.47
CA TYR A 174 6.71 -13.68 1.74
C TYR A 174 5.46 -14.03 0.92
N HIS A 175 5.59 -14.75 -0.20
CA HIS A 175 4.45 -15.32 -0.92
C HIS A 175 3.65 -16.31 -0.05
N ASN A 176 4.30 -16.99 0.90
CA ASN A 176 3.63 -17.92 1.81
C ASN A 176 2.75 -17.23 2.86
N TYR A 177 2.91 -15.92 3.01
CA TYR A 177 2.17 -15.10 3.96
C TYR A 177 1.27 -14.09 3.27
N ALA A 178 1.06 -14.22 1.95
CA ALA A 178 0.24 -13.31 1.15
C ALA A 178 0.76 -11.85 1.14
N LEU A 179 2.09 -11.69 1.31
CA LEU A 179 2.79 -10.41 1.47
C LEU A 179 3.71 -10.03 0.30
N ALA A 180 3.62 -10.75 -0.83
CA ALA A 180 4.45 -10.51 -2.01
C ALA A 180 3.70 -10.76 -3.33
N ILE A 181 4.13 -10.07 -4.37
CA ILE A 181 3.69 -10.23 -5.76
C ILE A 181 4.92 -10.29 -6.68
N ASP A 182 4.83 -11.11 -7.71
CA ASP A 182 5.75 -11.04 -8.86
C ASP A 182 5.03 -10.36 -10.01
N VAL A 183 5.64 -9.34 -10.61
CA VAL A 183 5.09 -8.60 -11.73
C VAL A 183 6.00 -8.66 -12.95
N VAL A 184 5.37 -8.72 -14.11
CA VAL A 184 6.04 -8.65 -15.42
C VAL A 184 5.33 -7.64 -16.31
N MET A 185 6.04 -7.09 -17.29
CA MET A 185 5.40 -6.31 -18.34
C MET A 185 4.66 -7.23 -19.31
N MET A 186 3.58 -6.72 -19.89
CA MET A 186 2.85 -7.38 -20.95
C MET A 186 3.06 -6.60 -22.25
N LYS A 187 3.52 -7.31 -23.29
CA LYS A 187 3.71 -6.75 -24.65
C LYS A 187 2.97 -7.62 -25.64
N ASN A 188 2.04 -7.02 -26.39
CA ASN A 188 1.22 -7.74 -27.39
C ASN A 188 0.55 -9.01 -26.83
N GLY A 189 0.05 -8.94 -25.59
CA GLY A 189 -0.59 -10.06 -24.90
C GLY A 189 0.34 -11.11 -24.31
N GLN A 190 1.66 -10.97 -24.47
CA GLN A 190 2.67 -11.92 -23.96
C GLN A 190 3.44 -11.33 -22.78
N ALA A 191 3.85 -12.20 -21.85
CA ALA A 191 4.67 -11.82 -20.72
C ALA A 191 6.11 -11.53 -21.18
N ASP A 192 6.58 -10.31 -20.91
CA ASP A 192 7.95 -9.89 -21.09
C ASP A 192 8.69 -10.01 -19.75
N TRP A 193 9.61 -10.96 -19.68
CA TRP A 193 10.42 -11.29 -18.50
C TRP A 193 11.67 -10.41 -18.36
N SER A 194 11.82 -9.37 -19.19
CA SER A 194 12.85 -8.35 -18.98
C SER A 194 12.63 -7.62 -17.65
N VAL A 195 13.73 -7.09 -17.10
CA VAL A 195 13.68 -6.27 -15.89
C VAL A 195 12.78 -5.06 -16.17
N VAL A 196 11.85 -4.80 -15.26
CA VAL A 196 10.96 -3.64 -15.36
C VAL A 196 11.78 -2.33 -15.34
N PRO A 197 11.37 -1.28 -16.08
CA PRO A 197 12.04 0.02 -16.04
C PRO A 197 12.10 0.60 -14.62
N ASN A 198 13.12 1.41 -14.32
CA ASN A 198 13.25 2.05 -13.01
C ASN A 198 12.01 2.87 -12.62
N ASP A 199 11.34 3.53 -13.58
CA ASP A 199 10.12 4.29 -13.29
C ASP A 199 8.99 3.41 -12.75
N VAL A 200 8.89 2.17 -13.22
CA VAL A 200 7.95 1.17 -12.70
C VAL A 200 8.32 0.80 -11.26
N VAL A 201 9.61 0.57 -10.99
CA VAL A 201 10.11 0.26 -9.63
C VAL A 201 9.79 1.39 -8.66
N GLU A 202 10.03 2.65 -9.07
CA GLU A 202 9.76 3.81 -8.24
C GLU A 202 8.25 4.01 -8.00
N ILE A 203 7.37 3.69 -8.96
CA ILE A 203 5.92 3.62 -8.69
C ILE A 203 5.62 2.55 -7.64
N GLY A 204 6.17 1.33 -7.77
CA GLY A 204 5.99 0.27 -6.78
C GLY A 204 6.40 0.72 -5.37
N LYS A 205 7.55 1.39 -5.25
CA LYS A 205 8.04 1.97 -3.99
C LYS A 205 7.14 3.09 -3.46
N ARG A 206 6.56 3.94 -4.32
CA ARG A 206 5.55 4.94 -3.93
C ARG A 206 4.34 4.29 -3.24
N PHE A 207 3.97 3.07 -3.62
CA PHE A 207 2.91 2.28 -2.97
C PHE A 207 3.38 1.46 -1.74
N GLY A 208 4.66 1.60 -1.35
CA GLY A 208 5.22 0.99 -0.15
C GLY A 208 5.84 -0.39 -0.37
N PHE A 209 5.98 -0.85 -1.61
CA PHE A 209 6.68 -2.10 -1.90
C PHE A 209 8.20 -1.96 -1.80
N GLU A 210 8.84 -2.96 -1.22
CA GLU A 210 10.25 -3.27 -1.42
C GLU A 210 10.40 -4.05 -2.73
N TRP A 211 11.47 -3.80 -3.48
CA TRP A 211 11.74 -4.48 -4.75
C TRP A 211 12.89 -5.50 -4.63
N GLY A 212 12.71 -6.71 -5.17
CA GLY A 212 13.70 -7.78 -5.13
C GLY A 212 14.96 -7.50 -5.97
N GLY A 213 14.88 -6.59 -6.94
CA GLY A 213 16.05 -6.13 -7.71
C GLY A 213 17.06 -5.31 -6.90
N ASP A 214 16.64 -4.76 -5.75
CA ASP A 214 17.50 -4.00 -4.82
C ASP A 214 18.28 -4.91 -3.86
N TRP A 215 18.01 -6.22 -3.84
CA TRP A 215 18.69 -7.15 -2.95
C TRP A 215 20.19 -7.27 -3.29
N LYS A 216 21.03 -7.36 -2.25
CA LYS A 216 22.51 -7.45 -2.39
C LYS A 216 22.96 -8.76 -3.05
N LYS A 217 22.21 -9.83 -2.88
CA LYS A 217 22.48 -11.17 -3.43
C LYS A 217 21.16 -11.75 -3.95
N PHE A 218 21.26 -12.58 -4.99
CA PHE A 218 20.09 -13.25 -5.59
C PHE A 218 18.95 -12.29 -5.91
N LYS A 219 19.25 -11.27 -6.72
CA LYS A 219 18.26 -10.31 -7.20
C LYS A 219 17.11 -11.02 -7.88
N ASP A 220 15.90 -10.70 -7.44
CA ASP A 220 14.67 -11.25 -7.98
C ASP A 220 13.88 -10.09 -8.60
N TYR A 221 14.11 -9.87 -9.90
CA TYR A 221 13.62 -8.67 -10.59
C TYR A 221 12.10 -8.58 -10.72
N PRO A 222 11.34 -9.67 -10.88
CA PRO A 222 9.88 -9.61 -10.82
C PRO A 222 9.30 -9.30 -9.43
N HIS A 223 10.06 -9.55 -8.35
CA HIS A 223 9.52 -9.63 -6.99
C HIS A 223 9.32 -8.27 -6.32
N PHE A 224 8.14 -8.07 -5.73
CA PHE A 224 7.80 -6.95 -4.87
C PHE A 224 7.12 -7.44 -3.58
N GLN A 225 7.47 -6.87 -2.43
CA GLN A 225 6.92 -7.29 -1.13
C GLN A 225 6.63 -6.13 -0.17
N MET A 226 5.74 -6.38 0.78
CA MET A 226 5.53 -5.48 1.93
C MET A 226 5.60 -6.30 3.21
N THR A 227 6.68 -6.14 3.97
CA THR A 227 6.97 -6.96 5.15
C THR A 227 6.18 -6.52 6.38
N PHE A 228 5.71 -5.27 6.41
CA PHE A 228 5.13 -4.62 7.59
C PHE A 228 6.02 -4.69 8.82
N GLY A 229 7.34 -4.67 8.62
CA GLY A 229 8.32 -4.79 9.69
C GLY A 229 8.41 -6.20 10.30
N LYS A 230 7.81 -7.21 9.67
CA LYS A 230 7.85 -8.60 10.12
C LYS A 230 8.85 -9.42 9.33
N SER A 231 9.74 -10.08 10.06
CA SER A 231 10.60 -11.11 9.50
C SER A 231 9.81 -12.39 9.21
N ILE A 232 10.31 -13.19 8.27
CA ILE A 232 9.79 -14.54 7.98
C ILE A 232 9.71 -15.41 9.24
N ARG A 233 10.69 -15.29 10.14
CA ARG A 233 10.71 -16.05 11.40
C ARG A 233 9.50 -15.69 12.29
N GLU A 234 9.20 -14.41 12.44
CA GLU A 234 8.03 -13.96 13.20
C GLU A 234 6.72 -14.42 12.54
N LEU A 235 6.64 -14.34 11.22
CA LEU A 235 5.46 -14.78 10.46
C LEU A 235 5.24 -16.28 10.61
N SER A 236 6.29 -17.09 10.47
CA SER A 236 6.21 -18.55 10.62
C SER A 236 5.76 -18.98 12.02
N ALA A 237 6.16 -18.25 13.06
CA ALA A 237 5.79 -18.58 14.44
C ALA A 237 4.31 -18.26 14.74
N ALA A 238 3.74 -17.25 14.05
CA ALA A 238 2.35 -16.86 14.22
C ALA A 238 1.35 -17.79 13.52
N THR A 239 1.79 -18.52 12.49
CA THR A 239 0.95 -19.44 11.70
C THR A 239 0.85 -20.85 12.31
N VAL A 240 1.66 -21.19 13.33
CA VAL A 240 1.68 -22.50 14.01
C VAL A 240 0.75 -22.53 15.23
N LYS A 241 -0.42 -21.88 15.15
CA LYS A 241 -1.47 -21.96 16.19
C LYS A 241 -2.78 -22.47 15.62
#